data_AF-A0A7X0U380-F1
#
_entry.id   AF-A0A7X0U380-F1
#
_cell.length_a   1.000
_cell.length_b   1.000
_cell.length_c   1.000
_cell.angle_alpha   90.00
_cell.angle_beta   90.00
_cell.angle_gamma   90.00
#
_symmetry.space_group_name_H-M   'P 1'
#
loop_
_entity.id
_entity.type
_entity.pdbx_description
1 polymer ?
#
loop_
_entity_poly.entity_id
_entity_poly.type
_entity_poly.pdbx_seq_one_letter_code
_entity_poly.pdbx_strand_id
1 'polypeptide(L)' 'MGPKVAAACAFGRATGRPVAIGALDELARVVDGISGTRIQPAE' A
#
# COMPACT_ATOMS: atom_id res chain seq x y z
N MET A 1 11.73 -0.69 -7.34
CA MET A 1 10.57 -0.28 -6.51
C MET A 1 9.56 0.60 -7.27
N GLY A 2 10.00 1.49 -8.17
CA GLY A 2 9.15 2.47 -8.88
C GLY A 2 7.79 1.98 -9.41
N PRO A 3 7.70 0.86 -10.15
CA PRO A 3 6.41 0.37 -10.65
C PRO A 3 5.40 0.00 -9.56
N LYS A 4 5.87 -0.49 -8.40
CA LYS A 4 5.01 -0.84 -7.26
C LYS A 4 4.36 0.41 -6.65
N VAL A 5 5.15 1.48 -6.49
CA VAL A 5 4.65 2.76 -5.96
C VAL A 5 3.69 3.42 -6.94
N ALA A 6 4.01 3.41 -8.25
CA ALA A 6 3.13 3.96 -9.27
C ALA A 6 1.74 3.31 -9.27
N ALA A 7 1.69 1.97 -9.20
CA ALA A 7 0.44 1.22 -9.12
C ALA A 7 -0.33 1.51 -7.82
N ALA A 8 0.35 1.53 -6.67
CA ALA A 8 -0.29 1.80 -5.39
C ALA A 8 -0.88 3.22 -5.32
N CYS A 9 -0.14 4.23 -5.78
CA CYS A 9 -0.64 5.60 -5.87
C CYS A 9 -1.81 5.74 -6.85
N ALA A 10 -1.78 5.04 -7.99
CA ALA A 10 -2.89 5.05 -8.94
C ALA A 10 -4.16 4.42 -8.33
N PHE A 11 -4.04 3.26 -7.67
CA PHE A 11 -5.16 2.62 -6.98
C PHE A 11 -5.71 3.48 -5.84
N GLY A 12 -4.84 4.05 -5.01
CA GLY A 12 -5.23 4.93 -3.91
C GLY A 12 -6.02 6.15 -4.40
N ARG A 13 -5.56 6.82 -5.47
CA ARG A 13 -6.29 7.94 -6.10
C ARG A 13 -7.62 7.52 -6.71
N ALA A 14 -7.67 6.37 -7.38
CA ALA A 14 -8.90 5.91 -8.05
C ALA A 14 -9.98 5.46 -7.07
N THR A 15 -9.61 5.00 -5.88
CA THR A 15 -10.54 4.37 -4.93
C THR A 15 -10.76 5.16 -3.65
N GLY A 16 -9.89 6.12 -3.33
CA GLY A 16 -9.86 6.78 -2.03
C GLY A 16 -9.49 5.84 -0.89
N ARG A 17 -8.93 4.65 -1.18
CA ARG A 17 -8.59 3.64 -0.16
C ARG A 17 -7.10 3.65 0.17
N PRO A 18 -6.72 3.36 1.43
CA PRO A 18 -5.35 3.09 1.81
C PRO A 18 -4.77 1.90 1.04
N VAL A 19 -3.48 1.94 0.74
CA VAL A 19 -2.75 0.87 0.04
C VAL A 19 -1.52 0.46 0.83
N ALA A 20 -1.17 -0.83 0.80
CA ALA A 20 0.02 -1.37 1.45
C ALA A 20 0.95 -2.08 0.46
N ILE A 21 2.26 -1.91 0.63
CA ILE A 21 3.31 -2.66 -0.07
C ILE A 21 4.17 -3.30 1.02
N GLY A 22 4.32 -4.63 1.02
CA GLY A 22 5.12 -5.33 2.03
C GLY A 22 5.72 -6.64 1.53
N ALA A 23 6.44 -7.32 2.41
CA ALA A 23 7.03 -8.62 2.14
C ALA A 23 5.98 -9.73 2.28
N LEU A 24 6.14 -10.81 1.51
CA LEU A 24 5.14 -11.89 1.45
C LEU A 24 5.10 -12.72 2.73
N ASP A 25 6.25 -12.93 3.35
CA ASP A 25 6.41 -13.61 4.64
C ASP A 25 5.82 -12.80 5.83
N GLU A 26 5.59 -11.49 5.64
CA GLU A 26 4.92 -10.63 6.62
C GLU A 26 3.45 -10.33 6.28
N LEU A 27 2.84 -11.02 5.30
CA LEU A 27 1.54 -10.64 4.72
C LEU A 27 0.45 -10.31 5.76
N ALA A 28 0.28 -11.13 6.80
CA ALA A 28 -0.71 -10.87 7.85
C ALA A 28 -0.47 -9.52 8.53
N ARG A 29 0.78 -9.23 8.90
CA ARG A 29 1.18 -7.95 9.52
C ARG A 29 1.08 -6.79 8.56
N VAL A 30 1.18 -6.99 7.24
CA VAL A 30 1.00 -5.95 6.22
C VAL A 30 -0.49 -5.62 6.07
N VAL A 31 -1.38 -6.62 6.13
CA VAL A 31 -2.84 -6.44 6.08
C VAL A 31 -3.33 -5.71 7.34
N ASP A 32 -2.84 -6.09 8.52
CA ASP A 32 -3.06 -5.35 9.78
C ASP A 32 -2.33 -3.99 9.77
N GLY A 33 -1.39 -3.86 8.83
CA GLY A 33 -0.39 -2.80 8.59
C GLY A 33 0.36 -2.32 9.82
N ILE A 34 0.76 -3.31 10.59
CA ILE A 34 1.84 -3.24 11.57
C ILE A 34 3.21 -3.20 10.84
N SER A 35 3.27 -3.67 9.58
CA SER A 35 4.49 -3.73 8.76
C SER A 35 4.26 -3.25 7.31
N GLY A 36 5.35 -3.09 6.57
CA GLY A 36 5.34 -2.62 5.18
C GLY A 36 5.19 -1.10 5.04
N THR A 37 5.09 -0.65 3.80
CA THR A 37 4.84 0.75 3.44
C THR A 37 3.34 0.97 3.25
N ARG A 38 2.75 1.89 4.00
CA ARG A 38 1.37 2.35 3.84
C ARG A 38 1.32 3.67 3.07
N ILE A 39 0.45 3.73 2.07
CA ILE A 39 0.19 4.92 1.27
C ILE A 39 -1.25 5.34 1.56
N GLN A 40 -1.42 6.56 2.06
CA GLN A 40 -2.73 7.17 2.28
C GLN A 40 -3.11 8.01 1.03
N PRO A 41 -4.37 8.00 0.60
CA PRO A 41 -4.85 8.96 -0.38
C PRO A 41 -4.72 10.38 0.19
N ALA A 42 -4.47 11.36 -0.69
CA ALA A 42 -4.55 12.77 -0.29
C ALA A 42 -6.02 13.11 0.05
N GLU A 43 -6.20 13.95 1.08
CA GLU A 43 -7.50 14.49 1.49
C GLU A 43 -8.18 15.26 0.34
#